data_AF-A0A7J7WL93-F1
#
_entry.id   AF-A0A7J7WL93-F1
#
_cell.length_a   1.000
_cell.length_b   1.000
_cell.length_c   1.000
_cell.angle_alpha   90.00
_cell.angle_beta   90.00
_cell.angle_gamma   90.00
#
_symmetry.space_group_name_H-M   'P 1'
#
loop_
_entity.id
_entity.type
_entity.pdbx_description
1 polymer ?
#
loop_
_entity_poly.entity_id
_entity_poly.type
_entity_poly.pdbx_seq_one_letter_code
_entity_poly.pdbx_strand_id
1 'polypeptide(L)'
;MSSDLGSYIVNVTSAAELCSLRLCRNNGRCVRKAWKAPHYLHLNPASFHIEASEDREFHVKGEASEADLAAMAQKFSCHCYQGYEGADCRDLDTADTCSGGCPPPGSLGTLCLLLLAGHSSIGL
;
A
#
# COMPACT_ATOMS: atom_id res chain seq x y z
N MET A 1 14.52 -1.55 20.53
CA MET A 1 14.96 -2.07 19.22
C MET A 1 16.46 -1.84 19.10
N SER A 2 17.23 -2.80 18.59
CA SER A 2 18.66 -2.54 18.30
C SER A 2 18.78 -1.46 17.23
N SER A 3 19.84 -0.65 17.29
CA SER A 3 20.07 0.42 16.31
C SER A 3 20.09 -0.15 14.87
N ASP A 4 20.73 -1.30 14.66
CA ASP A 4 20.84 -1.93 13.34
C ASP A 4 19.48 -2.36 12.76
N LEU A 5 18.65 -3.04 13.56
CA LEU A 5 17.34 -3.49 13.09
C LEU A 5 16.40 -2.31 12.85
N GLY A 6 16.43 -1.30 13.73
CA GLY A 6 15.63 -0.09 13.57
C GLY A 6 15.99 0.67 12.30
N SER A 7 17.29 0.90 12.06
CA SER A 7 17.79 1.53 10.82
C SER A 7 17.39 0.75 9.58
N TYR A 8 17.45 -0.58 9.64
CA TYR A 8 17.03 -1.42 8.52
C TYR A 8 15.53 -1.33 8.24
N ILE A 9 14.69 -1.35 9.29
CA ILE A 9 13.24 -1.16 9.16
C ILE A 9 12.96 0.19 8.50
N VAL A 10 13.58 1.27 8.98
CA VAL A 10 13.39 2.61 8.42
C VAL A 10 13.82 2.66 6.95
N ASN A 11 14.96 2.05 6.62
CA ASN A 11 15.44 1.95 5.23
C ASN A 11 14.38 1.30 4.31
N VAL A 12 13.89 0.09 4.65
CA VAL A 12 12.93 -0.61 3.80
C VAL A 12 11.57 0.11 3.74
N THR A 13 11.12 0.70 4.85
CA THR A 13 9.79 1.30 4.94
C THR A 13 9.75 2.62 4.17
N SER A 14 10.76 3.48 4.35
CA SER A 14 10.88 4.73 3.59
C SER A 14 11.15 4.49 2.11
N ALA A 15 11.88 3.43 1.73
CA ALA A 15 12.04 3.05 0.33
C ALA A 15 10.70 2.59 -0.31
N ALA A 16 9.88 1.85 0.44
CA ALA A 16 8.56 1.43 0.00
C ALA A 16 7.62 2.63 -0.20
N GLU A 17 7.61 3.58 0.74
CA GLU A 17 6.86 4.82 0.64
C GLU A 17 7.31 5.66 -0.56
N LEU A 18 8.61 5.89 -0.70
CA LEU A 18 9.18 6.64 -1.82
C LEU A 18 8.81 6.01 -3.17
N CYS A 19 8.90 4.68 -3.29
CA CYS A 19 8.57 3.97 -4.52
C CYS A 19 7.07 4.07 -4.85
N SER A 20 6.20 3.89 -3.83
CA SER A 20 4.76 4.09 -3.95
C SER A 20 4.43 5.49 -4.45
N LEU A 21 5.02 6.52 -3.82
CA LEU A 21 4.81 7.93 -4.17
C LEU A 21 5.29 8.25 -5.58
N ARG A 22 6.53 7.89 -5.91
CA ARG A 22 7.20 8.36 -7.13
C ARG A 22 6.91 7.51 -8.36
N LEU A 23 6.70 6.20 -8.22
CA LEU A 23 6.45 5.29 -9.35
C LEU A 23 4.99 4.89 -9.49
N CYS A 24 4.25 4.81 -8.37
CA CYS A 24 2.88 4.29 -8.36
C CYS A 24 1.84 5.33 -7.89
N ARG A 25 2.21 6.62 -7.82
CA ARG A 25 1.34 7.74 -7.44
C ARG A 25 0.60 7.59 -6.11
N ASN A 26 1.15 6.88 -5.14
CA ASN A 26 0.45 6.48 -3.91
C ASN A 26 -0.78 5.57 -4.11
N ASN A 27 -1.02 5.12 -5.33
CA ASN A 27 -2.15 4.28 -5.72
C ASN A 27 -1.74 2.81 -5.91
N GLY A 28 -0.52 2.45 -5.52
CA GLY A 28 -0.03 1.10 -5.62
C GLY A 28 1.26 0.88 -4.84
N ARG A 29 1.61 -0.39 -4.69
CA ARG A 29 2.89 -0.81 -4.08
C ARG A 29 3.85 -1.31 -5.14
N CYS A 30 5.14 -1.08 -4.91
CA CYS A 30 6.17 -1.62 -5.78
C CYS A 30 6.42 -3.11 -5.51
N VAL A 31 6.47 -3.91 -6.58
CA VAL A 31 6.79 -5.34 -6.55
C VAL A 31 7.97 -5.64 -7.47
N ARG A 32 8.76 -6.66 -7.15
CA ARG A 32 9.89 -7.08 -8.00
C ARG A 32 9.38 -7.47 -9.40
N LYS A 33 10.01 -6.96 -10.44
CA LYS A 33 9.75 -7.40 -11.83
C LYS A 33 10.15 -8.87 -12.04
N ALA A 34 11.33 -9.24 -11.54
CA ALA A 34 11.81 -10.61 -11.57
C ALA A 34 11.79 -11.19 -10.15
N TRP A 35 10.82 -12.06 -9.85
CA TRP A 35 10.60 -12.55 -8.49
C TRP A 35 11.79 -13.34 -7.91
N LYS A 36 12.59 -14.01 -8.76
CA LYS A 36 13.81 -14.74 -8.38
C LYS A 36 15.05 -13.85 -8.27
N ALA A 37 15.00 -12.62 -8.77
CA ALA A 37 16.16 -11.72 -8.72
C ALA A 37 16.34 -11.18 -7.28
N PRO A 38 17.58 -11.03 -6.81
CA PRO A 38 17.87 -10.50 -5.47
C PRO A 38 17.74 -8.98 -5.44
N HIS A 39 16.57 -8.46 -5.82
CA HIS A 39 16.26 -7.04 -5.79
C HIS A 39 15.44 -6.72 -4.55
N TYR A 40 16.05 -6.00 -3.63
CA TYR A 40 15.42 -5.53 -2.40
C TYR A 40 15.18 -4.03 -2.53
N LEU A 41 14.05 -3.58 -1.98
CA LEU A 41 13.66 -2.18 -2.03
C LEU A 41 14.28 -1.47 -0.82
N HIS A 42 15.40 -0.79 -1.07
CA HIS A 42 16.18 -0.03 -0.09
C HIS A 42 16.42 1.37 -0.64
N LEU A 43 16.59 2.34 0.26
CA LEU A 43 17.09 3.66 -0.06
C LEU A 43 18.53 3.56 -0.57
N ASN A 44 18.89 4.41 -1.53
CA ASN A 44 20.27 4.51 -1.96
C ASN A 44 21.10 5.23 -0.87
N PRO A 45 22.13 4.59 -0.28
CA PRO A 45 22.96 5.23 0.75
C PRO A 45 23.76 6.44 0.24
N ALA A 46 23.91 6.61 -1.08
CA ALA A 46 24.53 7.81 -1.64
C ALA A 46 23.61 9.05 -1.56
N SER A 47 22.29 8.83 -1.54
CA SER A 47 21.28 9.90 -1.57
C SER A 47 20.59 10.10 -0.21
N PHE A 48 20.57 9.05 0.63
CA PHE A 48 19.86 9.04 1.90
C PHE A 48 20.76 8.65 3.06
N HIS A 49 20.57 9.32 4.19
CA HIS A 49 21.24 9.04 5.45
C HIS A 49 20.19 8.81 6.54
N ILE A 50 20.33 7.73 7.31
CA ILE A 50 19.44 7.40 8.42
C ILE A 50 20.19 7.70 9.71
N GLU A 51 19.65 8.60 10.51
CA GLU A 51 20.22 9.00 11.80
C GLU A 51 19.31 8.52 12.93
N ALA A 52 19.90 7.88 13.94
CA ALA A 52 19.20 7.53 15.17
C ALA A 52 19.41 8.64 16.21
N SER A 53 18.34 9.13 16.82
CA SER A 53 18.40 10.07 17.93
C SER A 53 18.68 9.36 19.26
N GLU A 54 19.10 10.13 20.27
CA GLU A 54 19.29 9.62 21.64
C GLU A 54 17.99 9.02 22.21
N ASP A 55 16.84 9.53 21.77
CA ASP A 55 15.51 9.07 22.17
C ASP A 55 15.05 7.79 21.44
N ARG A 56 15.92 7.19 20.62
CA ARG A 56 15.66 5.98 19.80
C ARG A 56 14.63 6.22 18.68
N GLU A 57 14.49 7.46 18.25
CA GLU A 57 13.80 7.82 17.01
C GLU A 57 14.76 7.72 15.82
N PHE A 58 14.24 7.52 14.62
CA PHE A 58 15.03 7.46 13.40
C PHE A 58 14.55 8.53 12.42
N HIS A 59 15.49 9.29 11.87
CA HIS A 59 15.22 10.32 10.88
C HIS A 59 15.94 10.00 9.58
N VAL A 60 15.20 10.07 8.47
CA VAL A 60 15.75 9.92 7.13
C VAL A 60 16.01 11.30 6.54
N LYS A 61 17.27 11.57 6.20
CA LYS A 61 17.70 12.80 5.50
C LYS A 61 18.06 12.48 4.05
N GLY A 62 17.80 13.43 3.16
CA GLY A 62 18.12 13.32 1.73
C GLY A 62 16.90 13.30 0.84
N GLU A 63 17.13 13.24 -0.47
CA GLU A 63 16.09 13.17 -1.49
C GLU A 63 16.53 12.23 -2.63
N ALA A 64 15.56 11.59 -3.28
CA ALA A 64 15.84 10.73 -4.42
C ALA A 64 16.27 11.56 -5.64
N SER A 65 17.39 11.20 -6.24
CA SER A 65 17.79 11.69 -7.55
C SER A 65 17.01 10.99 -8.67
N GLU A 66 17.00 11.57 -9.87
CA GLU A 66 16.45 10.91 -11.07
C GLU A 66 17.10 9.55 -11.34
N ALA A 67 18.39 9.41 -11.05
CA ALA A 67 19.10 8.13 -11.18
C ALA A 67 18.58 7.09 -10.19
N ASP A 68 18.24 7.49 -8.96
CA ASP A 68 17.64 6.60 -7.96
C ASP A 68 16.28 6.09 -8.43
N LEU A 69 15.44 7.00 -8.92
CA LEU A 69 14.11 6.66 -9.43
C LEU A 69 14.19 5.75 -10.66
N ALA A 70 15.12 6.03 -11.59
CA ALA A 70 15.38 5.18 -12.73
C ALA A 70 15.86 3.78 -12.31
N ALA A 71 16.74 3.68 -11.32
CA ALA A 71 17.21 2.41 -10.79
C ALA A 71 16.10 1.60 -10.10
N MET A 72 15.20 2.27 -9.36
CA MET A 72 13.99 1.62 -8.83
C MET A 72 13.08 1.13 -9.95
N ALA A 73 12.77 1.99 -10.93
CA ALA A 73 11.89 1.66 -12.04
C ALA A 73 12.43 0.53 -12.92
N GLN A 74 13.75 0.33 -12.99
CA GLN A 74 14.33 -0.82 -13.70
C GLN A 74 14.03 -2.17 -13.01
N LYS A 75 13.97 -2.19 -11.68
CA LYS A 75 13.89 -3.43 -10.86
C LYS A 75 12.48 -3.75 -10.38
N PHE A 76 11.62 -2.73 -10.26
CA PHE A 76 10.29 -2.84 -9.68
C PHE A 76 9.21 -2.36 -10.66
N SER A 77 8.00 -2.90 -10.51
CA SER A 77 6.77 -2.47 -11.19
C SER A 77 5.69 -2.21 -10.15
N CYS A 78 4.65 -1.47 -10.53
CA CYS A 78 3.52 -1.23 -9.64
C CYS A 78 2.57 -2.43 -9.60
N HIS A 79 2.07 -2.70 -8.40
CA HIS A 79 0.85 -3.46 -8.17
C HIS A 79 -0.16 -2.48 -7.57
N CYS A 80 -1.14 -2.09 -8.36
CA CYS A 80 -2.11 -1.07 -7.98
C CYS A 80 -3.03 -1.55 -6.87
N TYR A 81 -3.45 -0.62 -6.02
CA TYR A 81 -4.52 -0.86 -5.07
C TYR A 81 -5.86 -0.93 -5.80
N GLN A 82 -6.87 -1.45 -5.11
CA GLN A 82 -8.22 -1.54 -5.65
C GLN A 82 -8.73 -0.17 -6.14
N GLY A 83 -9.39 -0.16 -7.30
CA GLY A 83 -9.89 1.06 -7.94
C GLY A 83 -8.85 1.79 -8.81
N TYR A 84 -7.62 1.27 -8.95
CA TYR A 84 -6.58 1.86 -9.80
C TYR A 84 -5.97 0.84 -10.77
N GLU A 85 -5.59 1.31 -11.94
CA GLU A 85 -4.96 0.50 -12.99
C GLU A 85 -3.87 1.26 -13.77
N GLY A 86 -3.29 0.56 -14.74
CA GLY A 86 -2.18 1.07 -15.55
C GLY A 86 -0.79 0.77 -14.97
N ALA A 87 0.25 1.07 -15.75
CA ALA A 87 1.63 0.72 -15.40
C ALA A 87 2.16 1.47 -14.15
N ASP A 88 1.62 2.65 -13.87
CA ASP A 88 2.00 3.57 -12.79
C ASP A 88 0.81 3.96 -11.90
N CYS A 89 -0.28 3.18 -11.92
CA CYS A 89 -1.49 3.35 -11.12
C CYS A 89 -2.12 4.76 -11.24
N ARG A 90 -2.08 5.32 -12.45
CA ARG A 90 -2.66 6.63 -12.76
C ARG A 90 -4.17 6.57 -12.96
N ASP A 91 -4.62 5.51 -13.59
CA ASP A 91 -5.96 5.42 -14.14
C ASP A 91 -6.88 4.79 -13.10
N LEU A 92 -8.16 5.16 -13.11
CA LEU A 92 -9.16 4.55 -12.24
C LEU A 92 -9.67 3.27 -12.91
N ASP A 93 -9.71 2.19 -12.15
CA ASP A 93 -10.33 0.95 -12.60
C ASP A 93 -11.85 1.15 -12.67
N THR A 94 -12.35 1.35 -13.89
CA THR A 94 -13.78 1.54 -14.15
C THR A 94 -14.58 0.25 -13.99
N ALA A 95 -13.93 -0.91 -13.81
CA ALA A 95 -14.61 -2.17 -13.53
C ALA A 95 -15.16 -2.27 -12.09
N ASP A 96 -14.72 -1.40 -11.17
CA ASP A 96 -15.24 -1.34 -9.80
C ASP A 96 -16.57 -0.55 -9.66
N THR A 97 -17.05 0.06 -10.76
CA THR A 97 -18.47 0.42 -10.82
C THR A 97 -19.26 -0.84 -11.08
N CYS A 98 -19.69 -1.48 -9.99
CA CYS A 98 -20.66 -2.57 -9.98
C CYS A 98 -21.86 -2.26 -10.90
N SER A 99 -21.77 -2.61 -12.19
CA SER A 99 -22.88 -2.57 -13.14
C SER A 99 -23.76 -3.81 -13.04
N GLY A 100 -23.75 -4.49 -11.89
CA GLY A 100 -24.45 -5.75 -11.71
C GLY A 100 -24.41 -6.28 -10.28
N GLY A 101 -24.72 -5.44 -9.30
CA GLY A 101 -25.17 -5.87 -7.96
C GLY A 101 -24.18 -6.68 -7.13
N CYS A 102 -23.26 -6.00 -6.44
CA CYS A 102 -22.71 -6.52 -5.19
C CYS A 102 -23.33 -5.72 -4.03
N PRO A 103 -24.05 -6.35 -3.08
CA PRO A 103 -24.56 -5.64 -1.92
C PRO A 103 -23.39 -5.23 -1.02
N PRO A 104 -23.44 -4.05 -0.38
CA PRO A 104 -22.43 -3.64 0.58
C PRO A 104 -22.38 -4.63 1.76
N PRO A 105 -21.21 -4.87 2.37
CA PRO A 105 -21.12 -5.67 3.59
C PRO A 105 -21.82 -4.91 4.71
N GLY A 106 -23.10 -5.21 4.94
CA GLY A 106 -23.92 -4.50 5.92
C GLY A 106 -25.42 -4.39 5.62
N SER A 107 -25.97 -5.07 4.61
CA SER A 107 -27.44 -5.10 4.43
C SER A 107 -28.09 -6.02 5.49
N LEU A 108 -28.38 -5.43 6.66
CA LEU A 108 -29.21 -6.00 7.73
C LEU A 108 -30.70 -6.10 7.36
N GLY A 109 -31.08 -5.76 6.12
CA GLY A 109 -32.48 -5.66 5.68
C GLY A 109 -33.23 -6.98 5.70
N THR A 110 -32.58 -8.09 5.38
CA THR A 110 -33.24 -9.41 5.33
C THR A 110 -33.40 -10.05 6.72
N LEU A 111 -32.54 -9.72 7.68
CA LEU A 111 -32.64 -10.25 9.05
C LEU A 111 -33.74 -9.52 9.85
N CYS A 112 -33.99 -8.24 9.55
CA CYS A 112 -35.01 -7.43 10.23
C CYS A 112 -36.45 -7.89 9.92
N LEU A 113 -36.72 -8.32 8.68
CA LEU A 113 -38.05 -8.80 8.27
C LEU A 113 -38.44 -10.12 8.97
N LEU A 114 -37.48 -11.00 9.21
CA LEU A 114 -37.71 -12.28 9.92
C LEU A 114 -37.99 -12.07 11.40
N LEU A 115 -37.37 -11.06 12.02
CA LEU A 115 -37.65 -10.70 13.42
C LEU A 115 -39.03 -10.07 13.57
N LEU A 116 -39.48 -9.22 12.64
CA LEU A 116 -40.82 -8.61 12.72
C LEU A 116 -41.96 -9.61 12.50
N ALA A 117 -41.75 -10.63 11.65
CA ALA A 117 -42.73 -11.72 11.46
C ALA A 117 -42.84 -12.64 12.69
N GLY A 118 -41.81 -12.70 13.54
CA GLY A 118 -41.80 -13.54 14.75
C GLY A 118 -42.50 -12.95 15.97
N HIS A 119 -42.85 -11.65 15.98
CA HIS A 119 -43.49 -10.99 17.13
C HIS A 119 -45.02 -10.96 17.07
N SER A 120 -45.64 -11.40 15.97
CA SER A 120 -47.12 -11.43 15.87
C SER A 120 -47.76 -12.73 16.38
N SER A 121 -47.00 -13.64 17.00
CA SER A 121 -47.53 -14.91 17.53
C SER A 121 -47.50 -15.06 19.05
N ILE A 122 -47.18 -14.00 19.81
CA ILE A 122 -47.31 -14.01 21.28
C ILE A 122 -48.27 -12.88 21.67
N GLY A 123 -49.55 -13.14 21.43
CA GLY A 123 -50.67 -12.37 21.93
C GLY A 123 -51.73 -13.32 22.46
N LEU A 124 -51.48 -13.86 23.66
CA LEU A 124 -52.52 -14.27 24.61
C LEU A 124 -51.99 -14.08 26.04
#